data_AF-A0A6J1ABP7-F1
#
_entry.id   AF-A0A6J1ABP7-F1
#
_cell.length_a   1.000
_cell.length_b   1.000
_cell.length_c   1.000
_cell.angle_alpha   90.00
_cell.angle_beta   90.00
_cell.angle_gamma   90.00
#
_symmetry.space_group_name_H-M   'P 1'
#
loop_
_entity.id
_entity.type
_entity.pdbx_description
1 polymer ?
#
loop_
_entity_poly.entity_id
_entity_poly.type
_entity_poly.pdbx_seq_one_letter_code
_entity_poly.pdbx_strand_id
1 'polypeptide(L)'
;MTPTFIFSILLLQLLFASQPCHLILTSAADGRWQLLQKSIGVSAMHMQLLRNDRVVMFDRTDFGKSNLPLPNGKCRTDPTDTALKVDCTAHSVEYNVLTNKFRALTVQTDVWCSSGAIMPDGNLVQTGGFNDGERRVRVFSPCSTCDWQEIPNGLAAKRWYASNHVLPNGKQIIVGGRGQFNYEFIPQNVVENTIKLPFLSETNDRGVENNLYPFVFLNVDGNLFIFANNRAILLDYVNNKVVKTYPTIPGGDPRSYPSTGSKLPPTVGCGETLWAAVDQGCPLGAPYKCLVKERRNEGNVEEGSWPGSWLLRFWSFRGR
;
A
#
# COMPACT_ATOMS: atom_id res chain seq x y z
N MET A 1 -56.78 -17.94 25.91
CA MET A 1 -55.46 -17.47 26.36
C MET A 1 -55.63 -16.94 27.78
N THR A 2 -54.90 -17.48 28.75
CA THR A 2 -55.05 -17.12 30.16
C THR A 2 -54.48 -15.71 30.41
N PRO A 3 -55.08 -14.90 31.29
CA PRO A 3 -54.65 -13.53 31.57
C PRO A 3 -53.19 -13.42 32.06
N THR A 4 -52.65 -14.51 32.61
CA THR A 4 -51.25 -14.66 33.00
C THR A 4 -50.27 -14.64 31.82
N PHE A 5 -50.68 -15.12 30.64
CA PHE A 5 -49.81 -15.21 29.47
C PHE A 5 -49.62 -13.83 28.81
N ILE A 6 -50.68 -13.01 28.80
CA ILE A 6 -50.65 -11.64 28.26
C ILE A 6 -49.79 -10.73 29.15
N PHE A 7 -49.89 -10.89 30.47
CA PHE A 7 -49.08 -10.11 31.42
C PHE A 7 -47.59 -10.43 31.29
N SER A 8 -47.23 -11.69 31.04
CA SER A 8 -45.85 -12.11 30.85
C SER A 8 -45.24 -11.57 29.55
N ILE A 9 -46.03 -11.42 28.49
CA ILE A 9 -45.58 -10.84 27.21
C ILE A 9 -45.39 -9.32 27.32
N LEU A 10 -46.30 -8.63 28.01
CA LEU A 10 -46.19 -7.18 28.27
C LEU A 10 -44.99 -6.83 29.16
N LEU A 11 -44.71 -7.65 30.18
CA LEU A 11 -43.53 -7.48 31.03
C LEU A 11 -42.22 -7.70 30.25
N LEU A 12 -42.21 -8.67 29.33
CA LEU A 12 -41.06 -8.94 28.45
C LEU A 12 -40.83 -7.79 27.46
N GLN A 13 -41.89 -7.22 26.88
CA GLN A 13 -41.78 -6.07 25.97
C GLN A 13 -41.30 -4.79 26.68
N LEU A 14 -41.70 -4.57 27.94
CA LEU A 14 -41.21 -3.45 28.74
C LEU A 14 -39.72 -3.60 29.10
N LEU A 15 -39.23 -4.82 29.36
CA LEU A 15 -37.81 -5.11 29.61
C LEU A 15 -36.93 -4.91 28.37
N PHE A 16 -37.45 -5.15 27.16
CA PHE A 16 -36.75 -4.85 25.91
C PHE A 16 -36.81 -3.36 25.52
N ALA A 17 -37.88 -2.64 25.89
CA ALA A 17 -38.00 -1.20 25.64
C ALA A 17 -37.18 -0.34 26.62
N SER A 18 -36.83 -0.89 27.79
CA SER A 18 -36.03 -0.20 28.82
C SER A 18 -34.53 -0.49 28.76
N GLN A 19 -34.04 -1.20 27.74
CA GLN A 19 -32.59 -1.27 27.55
C GLN A 19 -32.13 0.11 27.08
N PRO A 20 -31.32 0.85 27.86
CA PRO A 20 -30.70 2.04 27.33
C PRO A 20 -29.91 1.57 26.11
N CYS A 21 -30.32 2.04 24.94
CA CYS A 21 -29.42 2.07 23.80
C CYS A 21 -28.23 2.86 24.31
N HIS A 22 -27.19 2.16 24.75
CA HIS A 22 -25.91 2.76 25.00
C HIS A 22 -25.50 3.27 23.62
N LEU A 23 -25.85 4.53 23.36
CA LEU A 23 -25.01 5.42 22.59
C LEU A 23 -23.64 5.27 23.24
N ILE A 24 -22.86 4.31 22.74
CA ILE A 24 -21.43 4.34 22.88
C ILE A 24 -21.08 5.61 22.11
N LEU A 25 -21.10 6.73 22.83
CA LEU A 25 -20.25 7.85 22.53
C LEU A 25 -18.87 7.20 22.48
N THR A 26 -18.43 6.85 21.29
CA THR A 26 -17.02 6.59 21.04
C THR A 26 -16.35 7.89 21.40
N SER A 27 -15.95 8.01 22.67
CA SER A 27 -14.85 8.87 23.06
C SER A 27 -13.79 8.59 22.02
N ALA A 28 -13.47 9.61 21.22
CA ALA A 28 -12.26 9.57 20.43
C ALA A 28 -11.16 9.21 21.41
N ALA A 29 -10.70 7.96 21.38
CA ALA A 29 -9.58 7.56 22.20
C ALA A 29 -8.47 8.53 21.83
N ASP A 30 -8.05 9.37 22.77
CA ASP A 30 -7.03 10.39 22.53
C ASP A 30 -5.77 9.68 22.05
N GLY A 31 -5.61 9.63 20.73
CA GLY A 31 -4.48 8.98 20.10
C GLY A 31 -3.20 9.64 20.60
N ARG A 32 -2.27 8.84 21.12
CA ARG A 32 -0.97 9.36 21.59
C ARG A 32 0.08 9.16 20.52
N TRP A 33 0.90 10.18 20.32
CA TRP A 33 2.11 10.08 19.50
C TRP A 33 3.28 9.69 20.39
N GLN A 34 4.04 8.69 19.97
CA GLN A 34 5.26 8.26 20.66
C GLN A 34 6.39 8.16 19.64
N LEU A 35 7.49 8.86 19.92
CA LEU A 35 8.71 8.71 19.15
C LEU A 35 9.37 7.37 19.46
N LEU A 36 9.51 6.50 18.46
CA LEU A 36 10.14 5.19 18.61
C LEU A 36 11.66 5.26 18.31
N GLN A 37 12.01 5.83 17.16
CA GLN A 37 13.40 6.04 16.73
C GLN A 37 13.55 7.47 16.21
N LYS A 38 14.67 8.13 16.55
CA LYS A 38 15.00 9.44 15.97
C LYS A 38 15.25 9.34 14.46
N SER A 39 15.88 8.25 14.04
CA SER A 39 16.17 7.93 12.64
C SER A 39 16.46 6.43 12.52
N ILE A 40 16.04 5.84 11.41
CA ILE A 40 16.44 4.48 10.98
C ILE A 40 17.44 4.52 9.82
N GLY A 41 17.89 5.72 9.43
CA GLY A 41 18.89 5.96 8.40
C GLY A 41 18.43 5.81 6.94
N VAL A 42 17.21 5.33 6.70
CA VAL A 42 16.60 5.12 5.37
C VAL A 42 15.23 5.79 5.34
N SER A 43 14.89 6.49 4.25
CA SER A 43 13.55 7.05 4.07
C SER A 43 12.55 5.92 3.77
N ALA A 44 11.36 5.98 4.36
CA ALA A 44 10.33 4.97 4.12
C ALA A 44 9.46 5.32 2.91
N MET A 45 10.06 5.44 1.72
CA MET A 45 9.31 5.65 0.46
C MET A 45 8.31 4.52 0.21
N HIS A 46 8.73 3.29 0.51
CA HIS A 46 7.83 2.16 0.64
C HIS A 46 7.96 1.55 2.03
N MET A 47 6.84 1.06 2.55
CA MET A 47 6.83 0.29 3.79
C MET A 47 5.77 -0.79 3.79
N GLN A 48 6.07 -1.89 4.48
CA GLN A 48 5.19 -3.03 4.59
C GLN A 48 5.31 -3.67 5.97
N LEU A 49 4.20 -3.72 6.70
CA LEU A 49 4.07 -4.54 7.91
C LEU A 49 3.99 -6.02 7.50
N LEU A 50 4.82 -6.85 8.13
CA LEU A 50 4.87 -8.29 7.96
C LEU A 50 3.98 -8.98 9.00
N ARG A 51 3.73 -10.29 8.83
CA ARG A 51 2.92 -11.10 9.76
C ARG A 51 3.57 -11.38 11.12
N ASN A 52 4.79 -10.89 11.35
CA ASN A 52 5.61 -11.17 12.54
C ASN A 52 6.03 -9.88 13.28
N ASP A 53 5.20 -8.83 13.23
CA ASP A 53 5.43 -7.53 13.88
C ASP A 53 6.75 -6.84 13.46
N ARG A 54 7.23 -7.18 12.27
CA ARG A 54 8.35 -6.49 11.62
C ARG A 54 7.82 -5.64 10.48
N VAL A 55 8.47 -4.52 10.25
CA VAL A 55 8.17 -3.62 9.15
C VAL A 55 9.39 -3.56 8.26
N VAL A 56 9.20 -3.86 6.98
CA VAL A 56 10.24 -3.64 5.97
C VAL A 56 10.01 -2.26 5.37
N MET A 57 11.04 -1.42 5.37
CA MET A 57 11.01 -0.08 4.77
C MET A 57 12.15 0.04 3.77
N PHE A 58 11.95 0.77 2.68
CA PHE A 58 12.99 0.96 1.66
C PHE A 58 12.80 2.24 0.86
N ASP A 59 13.93 2.73 0.36
CA ASP A 59 14.08 3.90 -0.48
C ASP A 59 14.75 3.53 -1.81
N ARG A 60 14.71 4.46 -2.75
CA ARG A 60 15.43 4.40 -4.03
C ARG A 60 16.95 4.38 -3.85
N THR A 61 17.67 3.76 -4.78
CA THR A 61 19.16 3.69 -4.72
C THR A 61 19.85 4.78 -5.53
N ASP A 62 19.13 5.41 -6.46
CA ASP A 62 19.65 6.29 -7.49
C ASP A 62 19.68 7.78 -7.07
N PHE A 63 19.58 8.07 -5.78
CA PHE A 63 19.57 9.44 -5.23
C PHE A 63 20.79 9.79 -4.36
N GLY A 64 21.70 8.83 -4.15
CA GLY A 64 22.91 9.00 -3.34
C GLY A 64 22.93 8.11 -2.11
N LYS A 65 23.75 8.45 -1.11
CA LYS A 65 23.97 7.61 0.08
C LYS A 65 22.82 7.77 1.07
N SER A 66 22.42 6.65 1.69
CA SER A 66 21.58 6.64 2.88
C SER A 66 22.41 6.87 4.15
N ASN A 67 21.75 7.15 5.28
CA ASN A 67 22.39 7.41 6.57
C ASN A 67 22.57 6.13 7.43
N LEU A 68 22.57 4.95 6.79
CA LEU A 68 22.77 3.66 7.44
C LEU A 68 23.82 2.86 6.68
N PRO A 69 25.00 2.54 7.26
CA PRO A 69 25.98 1.68 6.60
C PRO A 69 25.49 0.22 6.54
N LEU A 70 25.88 -0.49 5.49
CA LEU A 70 25.73 -1.94 5.40
C LEU A 70 26.72 -2.64 6.37
N PRO A 71 26.34 -3.78 6.96
CA PRO A 71 27.19 -4.49 7.92
C PRO A 71 28.40 -5.13 7.23
N ASN A 72 29.48 -5.36 8.01
CA ASN A 72 30.68 -6.11 7.62
C ASN A 72 31.42 -5.55 6.39
N GLY A 73 31.32 -4.24 6.14
CA GLY A 73 31.96 -3.60 4.98
C GLY A 73 31.37 -4.03 3.63
N LYS A 74 30.19 -4.66 3.62
CA LYS A 74 29.46 -5.00 2.41
C LYS A 74 29.12 -3.72 1.64
N CYS A 75 29.27 -3.76 0.33
CA CYS A 75 28.82 -2.68 -0.56
C CYS A 75 28.01 -3.28 -1.70
N ARG A 76 26.97 -2.57 -2.10
CA ARG A 76 26.25 -2.78 -3.36
C ARG A 76 27.11 -2.25 -4.49
N THR A 77 27.41 -3.09 -5.47
CA THR A 77 28.08 -2.69 -6.72
C THR A 77 27.09 -2.83 -7.86
N ASP A 78 26.77 -1.71 -8.51
CA ASP A 78 25.88 -1.68 -9.66
C ASP A 78 26.43 -0.69 -10.70
N PRO A 79 26.95 -1.18 -11.84
CA PRO A 79 27.47 -0.32 -12.91
C PRO A 79 26.37 0.50 -13.59
N THR A 80 25.09 0.15 -13.42
CA THR A 80 23.96 0.81 -14.05
C THR A 80 23.31 1.90 -13.21
N ASP A 81 23.59 1.95 -11.90
CA ASP A 81 23.05 2.97 -10.98
C ASP A 81 23.47 4.38 -11.39
N THR A 82 22.55 5.33 -11.38
CA THR A 82 22.79 6.67 -11.91
C THR A 82 23.49 7.61 -10.91
N ALA A 83 23.52 7.28 -9.62
CA ALA A 83 24.15 8.08 -8.57
C ALA A 83 25.47 7.46 -8.06
N LEU A 84 25.44 6.20 -7.63
CA LEU A 84 26.57 5.53 -6.96
C LEU A 84 26.80 4.12 -7.50
N LYS A 85 27.88 3.97 -8.27
CA LYS A 85 28.32 2.66 -8.82
C LYS A 85 28.76 1.68 -7.74
N VAL A 86 29.34 2.19 -6.65
CA VAL A 86 29.67 1.44 -5.44
C VAL A 86 29.10 2.20 -4.26
N ASP A 87 28.19 1.55 -3.53
CA ASP A 87 27.53 2.12 -2.36
C ASP A 87 27.61 1.16 -1.17
N CYS A 88 28.12 1.63 -0.05
CA CYS A 88 28.26 0.85 1.18
C CYS A 88 27.19 1.21 2.22
N THR A 89 26.13 1.90 1.78
CA THR A 89 24.96 2.26 2.60
C THR A 89 23.76 1.41 2.23
N ALA A 90 22.86 1.24 3.19
CA ALA A 90 21.65 0.45 3.07
C ALA A 90 20.50 1.33 2.61
N HIS A 91 19.75 0.88 1.60
CA HIS A 91 18.51 1.52 1.13
C HIS A 91 17.26 0.75 1.51
N SER A 92 17.42 -0.28 2.36
CA SER A 92 16.32 -1.03 2.94
C SER A 92 16.65 -1.39 4.38
N VAL A 93 15.60 -1.50 5.20
CA VAL A 93 15.72 -1.77 6.62
C VAL A 93 14.56 -2.66 7.07
N GLU A 94 14.86 -3.63 7.93
CA GLU A 94 13.85 -4.37 8.70
C GLU A 94 13.79 -3.79 10.11
N TYR A 95 12.64 -3.23 10.48
CA TYR A 95 12.35 -2.69 11.79
C TYR A 95 11.52 -3.68 12.60
N ASN A 96 11.95 -4.03 13.80
CA ASN A 96 11.22 -4.88 14.74
C ASN A 96 10.48 -4.00 15.75
N VAL A 97 9.14 -4.04 15.70
CA VAL A 97 8.27 -3.17 16.49
C VAL A 97 8.38 -3.47 17.98
N LEU A 98 8.41 -4.76 18.36
CA LEU A 98 8.43 -5.20 19.76
C LEU A 98 9.70 -4.78 20.49
N THR A 99 10.85 -4.91 19.83
CA THR A 99 12.16 -4.61 20.44
C THR A 99 12.60 -3.17 20.19
N ASN A 100 11.87 -2.43 19.35
CA ASN A 100 12.24 -1.11 18.87
C ASN A 100 13.68 -1.08 18.33
N LYS A 101 14.04 -2.04 17.48
CA LYS A 101 15.36 -2.14 16.85
C LYS A 101 15.22 -2.33 15.35
N PHE A 102 16.25 -2.00 14.60
CA PHE A 102 16.28 -2.20 13.17
C PHE A 102 17.61 -2.79 12.70
N ARG A 103 17.59 -3.43 11.53
CA ARG A 103 18.77 -3.92 10.83
C ARG A 103 18.74 -3.51 9.36
N ALA A 104 19.92 -3.19 8.83
CA ALA A 104 20.10 -2.94 7.41
C ALA A 104 19.77 -4.19 6.58
N LEU A 105 19.12 -3.98 5.44
CA LEU A 105 18.93 -4.94 4.36
C LEU A 105 19.64 -4.43 3.11
N THR A 106 20.12 -5.36 2.28
CA THR A 106 20.71 -5.02 0.99
C THR A 106 19.66 -5.18 -0.09
N VAL A 107 19.34 -4.09 -0.77
CA VAL A 107 18.61 -4.11 -2.04
C VAL A 107 19.62 -3.80 -3.13
N GLN A 108 19.66 -4.62 -4.18
CA GLN A 108 20.66 -4.56 -5.22
C GLN A 108 20.25 -3.63 -6.37
N THR A 109 18.97 -3.67 -6.76
CA THR A 109 18.45 -2.92 -7.91
C THR A 109 17.42 -1.87 -7.48
N ASP A 110 17.18 -0.84 -8.30
CA ASP A 110 16.39 0.31 -7.86
C ASP A 110 14.89 0.00 -7.68
N VAL A 111 14.38 0.21 -6.46
CA VAL A 111 12.99 -0.01 -6.04
C VAL A 111 12.10 1.24 -6.21
N TRP A 112 12.62 2.32 -6.80
CA TRP A 112 11.89 3.56 -6.97
C TRP A 112 10.55 3.38 -7.69
N CYS A 113 9.47 3.84 -7.05
CA CYS A 113 8.09 3.73 -7.48
C CYS A 113 7.70 2.33 -7.97
N SER A 114 8.05 1.36 -7.14
CA SER A 114 7.68 -0.02 -7.34
C SER A 114 6.45 -0.38 -6.49
N SER A 115 6.09 -1.66 -6.46
CA SER A 115 4.91 -2.13 -5.73
C SER A 115 5.09 -3.56 -5.25
N GLY A 116 4.29 -3.99 -4.28
CA GLY A 116 4.41 -5.34 -3.73
C GLY A 116 3.24 -5.73 -2.86
N ALA A 117 3.26 -6.95 -2.33
CA ALA A 117 2.29 -7.45 -1.36
C ALA A 117 2.86 -8.61 -0.54
N ILE A 118 2.21 -8.89 0.59
CA ILE A 118 2.50 -10.05 1.43
C ILE A 118 1.75 -11.26 0.92
N MET A 119 2.49 -12.27 0.49
CA MET A 119 1.95 -13.53 -0.01
C MET A 119 1.38 -14.39 1.15
N PRO A 120 0.57 -15.41 0.85
CA PRO A 120 -0.02 -16.27 1.89
C PRO A 120 1.01 -16.99 2.77
N ASP A 121 2.19 -17.28 2.24
CA ASP A 121 3.33 -17.87 2.95
C ASP A 121 4.07 -16.89 3.88
N GLY A 122 3.67 -15.61 3.89
CA GLY A 122 4.29 -14.56 4.70
C GLY A 122 5.48 -13.85 4.05
N ASN A 123 5.87 -14.24 2.83
CA ASN A 123 6.90 -13.56 2.07
C ASN A 123 6.39 -12.22 1.54
N LEU A 124 7.24 -11.19 1.59
CA LEU A 124 7.01 -9.94 0.88
C LEU A 124 7.53 -10.09 -0.55
N VAL A 125 6.63 -10.03 -1.52
CA VAL A 125 6.98 -10.03 -2.94
C VAL A 125 6.75 -8.64 -3.51
N GLN A 126 7.86 -8.03 -3.91
CA GLN A 126 7.95 -6.71 -4.51
C GLN A 126 8.31 -6.87 -6.00
N THR A 127 7.83 -5.97 -6.83
CA THR A 127 7.98 -6.03 -8.29
C THR A 127 8.23 -4.66 -8.89
N GLY A 128 9.07 -4.62 -9.91
CA GLY A 128 9.31 -3.42 -10.68
C GLY A 128 10.18 -2.41 -9.97
N GLY A 129 10.16 -1.17 -10.45
CA GLY A 129 11.06 -0.12 -10.02
C GLY A 129 11.55 0.72 -11.19
N PHE A 130 12.63 1.47 -10.97
CA PHE A 130 13.25 2.32 -11.99
C PHE A 130 14.50 1.65 -12.57
N ASN A 131 14.90 2.06 -13.78
CA ASN A 131 16.13 1.62 -14.44
C ASN A 131 16.31 0.08 -14.44
N ASP A 132 17.29 -0.45 -13.71
CA ASP A 132 17.61 -1.88 -13.62
C ASP A 132 16.61 -2.69 -12.77
N GLY A 133 15.74 -1.98 -12.05
CA GLY A 133 14.62 -2.47 -11.26
C GLY A 133 13.33 -2.75 -12.05
N GLU A 134 13.18 -2.19 -13.25
CA GLU A 134 11.89 -2.13 -13.97
C GLU A 134 11.27 -3.51 -14.26
N ARG A 135 12.07 -4.57 -14.34
CA ARG A 135 11.65 -5.96 -14.62
C ARG A 135 12.00 -6.93 -13.49
N ARG A 136 12.28 -6.41 -12.29
CA ARG A 136 12.72 -7.22 -11.14
C ARG A 136 11.55 -7.73 -10.34
N VAL A 137 11.71 -8.93 -9.81
CA VAL A 137 10.90 -9.45 -8.70
C VAL A 137 11.84 -9.61 -7.51
N ARG A 138 11.50 -9.03 -6.37
CA ARG A 138 12.29 -9.11 -5.14
C ARG A 138 11.45 -9.79 -4.08
N VAL A 139 11.99 -10.84 -3.47
CA VAL A 139 11.34 -11.63 -2.44
C VAL A 139 12.09 -11.43 -1.13
N PHE A 140 11.38 -11.03 -0.09
CA PHE A 140 11.90 -10.98 1.27
C PHE A 140 11.17 -12.00 2.14
N SER A 141 11.92 -13.01 2.59
CA SER A 141 11.46 -14.02 3.54
C SER A 141 11.98 -13.67 4.93
N PRO A 142 11.13 -13.30 5.90
CA PRO A 142 11.60 -12.81 7.19
C PRO A 142 12.35 -13.89 7.99
N CYS A 143 13.62 -13.64 8.31
CA CYS A 143 14.39 -14.41 9.29
C CYS A 143 15.51 -13.54 9.88
N SER A 144 16.26 -14.05 10.87
CA SER A 144 17.30 -13.28 11.57
C SER A 144 18.44 -12.77 10.68
N THR A 145 18.77 -13.51 9.63
CA THR A 145 19.91 -13.24 8.73
C THR A 145 19.50 -13.14 7.26
N CYS A 146 18.20 -13.19 6.96
CA CYS A 146 17.69 -13.16 5.60
C CYS A 146 17.80 -11.76 5.01
N ASP A 147 18.02 -11.71 3.71
CA ASP A 147 18.09 -10.49 2.92
C ASP A 147 17.17 -10.63 1.69
N TRP A 148 17.04 -9.57 0.90
CA TRP A 148 16.27 -9.64 -0.34
C TRP A 148 16.87 -10.66 -1.33
N GLN A 149 16.00 -11.46 -1.93
CA GLN A 149 16.32 -12.31 -3.06
C GLN A 149 15.77 -11.65 -4.33
N GLU A 150 16.65 -11.30 -5.27
CA GLU A 150 16.24 -10.60 -6.48
C GLU A 150 16.31 -11.49 -7.71
N ILE A 151 15.17 -11.64 -8.37
CA ILE A 151 15.01 -12.45 -9.57
C ILE A 151 15.14 -11.52 -10.79
N PRO A 152 16.21 -11.67 -11.60
CA PRO A 152 16.36 -10.93 -12.85
C PRO A 152 15.25 -11.29 -13.83
N ASN A 153 14.75 -10.31 -14.58
CA ASN A 153 13.75 -10.51 -15.64
C ASN A 153 12.53 -11.31 -15.20
N GLY A 154 12.08 -11.15 -13.95
CA GLY A 154 10.90 -11.84 -13.42
C GLY A 154 9.58 -11.27 -13.95
N LEU A 155 9.61 -10.16 -14.68
CA LEU A 155 8.44 -9.50 -15.27
C LEU A 155 8.55 -9.39 -16.80
N ALA A 156 7.45 -9.64 -17.49
CA ALA A 156 7.34 -9.60 -18.95
C ALA A 156 7.23 -8.17 -19.46
N ALA A 157 6.65 -7.26 -18.67
CA ALA A 157 6.66 -5.81 -18.93
C ALA A 157 7.48 -5.05 -17.89
N LYS A 158 7.90 -3.84 -18.27
CA LYS A 158 8.48 -2.87 -17.35
C LYS A 158 7.40 -2.39 -16.38
N ARG A 159 7.60 -2.47 -15.07
CA ARG A 159 6.60 -2.09 -14.05
C ARG A 159 7.15 -0.95 -13.18
N TRP A 160 6.94 0.28 -13.63
CA TRP A 160 7.19 1.48 -12.84
C TRP A 160 5.85 2.17 -12.57
N TYR A 161 5.50 2.48 -11.32
CA TYR A 161 4.16 2.94 -10.90
C TYR A 161 3.01 1.95 -11.16
N ALA A 162 3.29 0.65 -11.09
CA ALA A 162 2.28 -0.41 -11.22
C ALA A 162 1.61 -0.70 -9.85
N SER A 163 0.53 -1.48 -9.85
CA SER A 163 -0.10 -1.94 -8.61
C SER A 163 -0.16 -3.45 -8.52
N ASN A 164 0.12 -3.98 -7.33
CA ASN A 164 0.07 -5.41 -7.06
C ASN A 164 -1.15 -5.76 -6.22
N HIS A 165 -1.69 -6.96 -6.44
CA HIS A 165 -2.69 -7.54 -5.56
C HIS A 165 -2.49 -9.05 -5.44
N VAL A 166 -2.64 -9.60 -4.25
CA VAL A 166 -2.60 -11.06 -4.03
C VAL A 166 -3.92 -11.68 -4.45
N LEU A 167 -3.87 -12.83 -5.11
CA LEU A 167 -5.03 -13.55 -5.61
C LEU A 167 -5.32 -14.79 -4.73
N PRO A 168 -6.57 -15.30 -4.73
CA PRO A 168 -6.95 -16.48 -3.95
C PRO A 168 -6.15 -17.75 -4.27
N ASN A 169 -5.63 -17.86 -5.50
CA ASN A 169 -4.81 -18.99 -5.93
C ASN A 169 -3.34 -18.90 -5.49
N GLY A 170 -3.00 -17.94 -4.62
CA GLY A 170 -1.64 -17.73 -4.11
C GLY A 170 -0.69 -17.06 -5.10
N LYS A 171 -1.18 -16.56 -6.24
CA LYS A 171 -0.42 -15.72 -7.16
C LYS A 171 -0.59 -14.24 -6.85
N GLN A 172 0.21 -13.42 -7.51
CA GLN A 172 0.08 -11.97 -7.48
C GLN A 172 -0.24 -11.47 -8.89
N ILE A 173 -1.20 -10.57 -9.02
CA ILE A 173 -1.43 -9.79 -10.25
C ILE A 173 -0.69 -8.46 -10.16
N ILE A 174 -0.08 -8.03 -11.26
CA ILE A 174 0.54 -6.72 -11.41
C ILE A 174 -0.20 -5.99 -12.53
N VAL A 175 -0.80 -4.85 -12.20
CA VAL A 175 -1.66 -4.07 -13.10
C VAL A 175 -1.00 -2.74 -13.44
N GLY A 176 -0.88 -2.46 -14.73
CA GLY A 176 -0.45 -1.17 -15.23
C GLY A 176 1.03 -0.85 -15.00
N GLY A 177 1.29 0.43 -14.77
CA GLY A 177 2.63 1.04 -14.81
C GLY A 177 2.73 2.08 -15.92
N ARG A 178 3.69 2.98 -15.83
CA ARG A 178 3.91 4.06 -16.80
C ARG A 178 4.09 3.49 -18.21
N GLY A 179 3.19 3.87 -19.10
CA GLY A 179 3.14 3.37 -20.49
C GLY A 179 2.73 1.89 -20.63
N GLN A 180 2.23 1.24 -19.57
CA GLN A 180 1.78 -0.15 -19.60
C GLN A 180 0.25 -0.24 -19.48
N PHE A 181 -0.40 -0.63 -20.57
CA PHE A 181 -1.86 -0.82 -20.63
C PHE A 181 -2.24 -2.30 -20.57
N ASN A 182 -1.62 -3.02 -19.64
CA ASN A 182 -1.73 -4.46 -19.51
C ASN A 182 -1.52 -4.88 -18.04
N TYR A 183 -1.85 -6.13 -17.73
CA TYR A 183 -1.48 -6.78 -16.48
C TYR A 183 -0.75 -8.11 -16.73
N GLU A 184 -0.07 -8.62 -15.72
CA GLU A 184 0.57 -9.93 -15.72
C GLU A 184 0.48 -10.59 -14.34
N PHE A 185 0.91 -11.85 -14.24
CA PHE A 185 0.89 -12.60 -12.99
C PHE A 185 2.28 -13.12 -12.62
N ILE A 186 2.57 -13.14 -11.32
CA ILE A 186 3.74 -13.85 -10.78
C ILE A 186 3.33 -14.92 -9.74
N PRO A 187 4.06 -16.05 -9.68
CA PRO A 187 5.09 -16.47 -10.64
C PRO A 187 4.50 -16.69 -12.05
N GLN A 188 5.30 -16.38 -13.06
CA GLN A 188 4.91 -16.52 -14.45
C GLN A 188 4.78 -18.00 -14.82
N ASN A 189 3.74 -18.34 -15.59
CA ASN A 189 3.59 -19.69 -16.15
C ASN A 189 4.31 -19.83 -17.51
N VAL A 190 4.50 -18.73 -18.25
CA VAL A 190 5.15 -18.65 -19.57
C VAL A 190 5.77 -17.25 -19.74
N VAL A 191 6.88 -17.16 -20.47
CA VAL A 191 7.82 -16.01 -20.54
C VAL A 191 7.23 -14.72 -21.16
N GLU A 192 6.10 -14.76 -21.87
CA GLU A 192 5.54 -13.60 -22.59
C GLU A 192 4.03 -13.34 -22.36
N ASN A 193 3.56 -13.45 -21.13
CA ASN A 193 2.11 -13.41 -20.83
C ASN A 193 1.61 -12.09 -20.24
N THR A 194 1.85 -10.95 -20.91
CA THR A 194 1.06 -9.75 -20.58
C THR A 194 -0.32 -9.83 -21.22
N ILE A 195 -1.34 -9.41 -20.48
CA ILE A 195 -2.73 -9.42 -20.92
C ILE A 195 -3.21 -7.98 -21.07
N LYS A 196 -3.67 -7.62 -22.26
CA LYS A 196 -4.13 -6.26 -22.56
C LYS A 196 -5.33 -5.88 -21.69
N LEU A 197 -5.29 -4.67 -21.16
CA LEU A 197 -6.38 -4.06 -20.40
C LEU A 197 -6.66 -2.65 -20.95
N PRO A 198 -7.49 -2.53 -22.01
CA PRO A 198 -7.78 -1.25 -22.67
C PRO A 198 -8.22 -0.14 -21.74
N PHE A 199 -8.93 -0.48 -20.66
CA PHE A 199 -9.35 0.43 -19.60
C PHE A 199 -8.22 1.36 -19.09
N LEU A 200 -7.00 0.85 -18.97
CA LEU A 200 -5.86 1.66 -18.54
C LEU A 200 -5.45 2.69 -19.60
N SER A 201 -5.57 2.37 -20.88
CA SER A 201 -5.32 3.34 -21.95
C SER A 201 -6.43 4.39 -22.03
N GLU A 202 -7.67 3.97 -21.84
CA GLU A 202 -8.82 4.89 -21.88
C GLU A 202 -8.75 5.91 -20.73
N THR A 203 -8.26 5.51 -19.56
CA THR A 203 -8.14 6.37 -18.37
C THR A 203 -6.85 7.18 -18.32
N ASN A 204 -5.97 7.03 -19.33
CA ASN A 204 -4.72 7.78 -19.42
C ASN A 204 -4.91 9.11 -20.17
N ASP A 205 -4.91 10.22 -19.43
CA ASP A 205 -4.91 11.54 -20.02
C ASP A 205 -3.51 11.85 -20.58
N ARG A 206 -3.45 12.06 -21.91
CA ARG A 206 -2.20 12.30 -22.63
C ARG A 206 -1.41 13.44 -22.01
N GLY A 207 -0.19 13.14 -21.55
CA GLY A 207 0.74 14.11 -20.97
C GLY A 207 0.55 14.41 -19.49
N VAL A 208 -0.43 13.79 -18.82
CA VAL A 208 -0.70 14.00 -17.38
C VAL A 208 -0.52 12.73 -16.55
N GLU A 209 -0.85 11.55 -17.10
CA GLU A 209 -0.65 10.23 -16.46
C GLU A 209 -1.38 10.06 -15.12
N ASN A 210 -2.58 10.62 -14.98
CA ASN A 210 -3.41 10.53 -13.77
C ASN A 210 -4.06 9.16 -13.52
N ASN A 211 -3.46 8.08 -14.00
CA ASN A 211 -3.96 6.71 -13.90
C ASN A 211 -2.89 5.72 -13.40
N LEU A 212 -1.77 6.24 -12.90
CA LEU A 212 -0.71 5.46 -12.27
C LEU A 212 -1.16 4.96 -10.89
N TYR A 213 -0.54 3.88 -10.42
CA TYR A 213 -0.96 3.16 -9.21
C TYR A 213 -2.47 2.85 -9.18
N PRO A 214 -2.99 2.12 -10.18
CA PRO A 214 -4.42 1.84 -10.25
C PRO A 214 -4.90 1.12 -8.99
N PHE A 215 -6.09 1.49 -8.52
CA PHE A 215 -6.67 0.96 -7.31
C PHE A 215 -7.27 -0.41 -7.58
N VAL A 216 -6.47 -1.45 -7.34
CA VAL A 216 -6.90 -2.85 -7.45
C VAL A 216 -7.38 -3.37 -6.10
N PHE A 217 -8.55 -3.99 -6.08
CA PHE A 217 -9.12 -4.71 -4.92
C PHE A 217 -9.81 -6.00 -5.37
N LEU A 218 -9.63 -7.08 -4.61
CA LEU A 218 -10.42 -8.30 -4.79
C LEU A 218 -11.83 -8.12 -4.22
N ASN A 219 -12.84 -8.37 -5.05
CA ASN A 219 -14.24 -8.35 -4.67
C ASN A 219 -14.68 -9.74 -4.17
N VAL A 220 -15.79 -9.79 -3.41
CA VAL A 220 -16.30 -11.02 -2.78
C VAL A 220 -16.72 -12.11 -3.77
N ASP A 221 -17.03 -11.74 -5.01
CA ASP A 221 -17.36 -12.65 -6.12
C ASP A 221 -16.12 -13.22 -6.81
N GLY A 222 -14.91 -12.88 -6.34
CA GLY A 222 -13.65 -13.30 -6.91
C GLY A 222 -13.16 -12.46 -8.08
N ASN A 223 -13.91 -11.43 -8.52
CA ASN A 223 -13.47 -10.49 -9.55
C ASN A 223 -12.61 -9.36 -8.96
N LEU A 224 -11.89 -8.62 -9.79
CA LEU A 224 -11.10 -7.48 -9.36
C LEU A 224 -11.82 -6.17 -9.66
N PHE A 225 -12.09 -5.38 -8.61
CA PHE A 225 -12.40 -3.98 -8.79
C PHE A 225 -11.11 -3.24 -9.14
N ILE A 226 -11.11 -2.54 -10.28
CA ILE A 226 -9.98 -1.72 -10.73
C ILE A 226 -10.50 -0.31 -10.95
N PHE A 227 -9.93 0.65 -10.21
CA PHE A 227 -10.19 2.06 -10.38
C PHE A 227 -8.93 2.77 -10.87
N ALA A 228 -9.08 3.65 -11.86
CA ALA A 228 -7.99 4.43 -12.41
C ALA A 228 -8.52 5.79 -12.89
N ASN A 229 -7.77 6.85 -12.59
CA ASN A 229 -8.18 8.23 -12.85
C ASN A 229 -9.48 8.57 -12.12
N ASN A 230 -10.63 8.59 -12.82
CA ASN A 230 -11.95 8.89 -12.27
C ASN A 230 -12.99 7.80 -12.59
N ARG A 231 -12.56 6.64 -13.10
CA ARG A 231 -13.43 5.54 -13.52
C ARG A 231 -13.06 4.24 -12.85
N ALA A 232 -14.02 3.30 -12.83
CA ALA A 232 -13.81 1.95 -12.34
C ALA A 232 -14.47 0.88 -13.20
N ILE A 233 -13.89 -0.31 -13.15
CA ILE A 233 -14.44 -1.54 -13.72
C ILE A 233 -14.39 -2.68 -12.70
N LEU A 234 -15.21 -3.70 -12.93
CA LEU A 234 -15.09 -5.02 -12.32
C LEU A 234 -14.56 -5.98 -13.40
N LEU A 235 -13.35 -6.49 -13.21
CA LEU A 235 -12.63 -7.34 -14.13
C LEU A 235 -12.67 -8.80 -13.66
N ASP A 236 -13.20 -9.68 -14.49
CA ASP A 236 -12.87 -11.10 -14.45
C ASP A 236 -11.48 -11.28 -15.07
N TYR A 237 -10.47 -11.37 -14.21
CA TYR A 237 -9.06 -11.47 -14.60
C TYR A 237 -8.68 -12.87 -15.09
N VAL A 238 -9.53 -13.88 -14.88
CA VAL A 238 -9.29 -15.25 -15.37
C VAL A 238 -9.61 -15.31 -16.84
N ASN A 239 -10.75 -14.73 -17.25
CA ASN A 239 -11.21 -14.73 -18.64
C ASN A 239 -10.89 -13.42 -19.40
N ASN A 240 -10.21 -12.48 -18.75
CA ASN A 240 -9.93 -11.14 -19.27
C ASN A 240 -11.19 -10.40 -19.77
N LYS A 241 -12.26 -10.40 -18.95
CA LYS A 241 -13.54 -9.82 -19.33
C LYS A 241 -13.98 -8.76 -18.32
N VAL A 242 -14.34 -7.57 -18.82
CA VAL A 242 -15.00 -6.56 -17.99
C VAL A 242 -16.45 -7.01 -17.75
N VAL A 243 -16.76 -7.32 -16.49
CA VAL A 243 -18.09 -7.77 -16.06
C VAL A 243 -19.02 -6.58 -15.80
N LYS A 244 -18.45 -5.48 -15.32
CA LYS A 244 -19.19 -4.26 -14.99
C LYS A 244 -18.33 -3.03 -15.18
N THR A 245 -18.93 -1.97 -15.69
CA THR A 245 -18.36 -0.62 -15.67
C THR A 245 -19.14 0.22 -14.67
N TYR A 246 -18.44 0.89 -13.76
CA TYR A 246 -19.06 1.75 -12.75
C TYR A 246 -19.24 3.17 -13.29
N PRO A 247 -20.20 3.95 -12.76
CA PRO A 247 -20.33 5.36 -13.10
C PRO A 247 -19.03 6.12 -12.84
N THR A 248 -18.68 7.02 -13.75
CA THR A 248 -17.57 7.96 -13.58
C THR A 248 -17.81 8.86 -12.37
N ILE A 249 -16.77 9.14 -11.58
CA ILE A 249 -16.87 10.08 -10.47
C ILE A 249 -17.22 11.48 -11.03
N PRO A 250 -18.29 12.13 -10.52
CA PRO A 250 -18.67 13.47 -10.95
C PRO A 250 -17.55 14.50 -10.70
N GLY A 251 -17.51 15.54 -11.54
CA GLY A 251 -16.51 16.61 -11.46
C GLY A 251 -15.27 16.38 -12.33
N GLY A 252 -15.03 15.16 -12.80
CA GLY A 252 -13.96 14.87 -13.75
C GLY A 252 -12.55 14.82 -13.14
N ASP A 253 -12.38 15.27 -11.90
CA ASP A 253 -11.07 15.28 -11.24
C ASP A 253 -10.48 13.87 -11.08
N PRO A 254 -9.17 13.71 -11.33
CA PRO A 254 -8.47 12.46 -11.09
C PRO A 254 -8.41 12.11 -9.59
N ARG A 255 -8.52 10.81 -9.31
CA ARG A 255 -8.39 10.20 -7.98
C ARG A 255 -7.37 9.05 -7.97
N SER A 256 -6.38 9.12 -8.86
CA SER A 256 -5.18 8.27 -8.81
C SER A 256 -3.91 9.14 -8.78
N TYR A 257 -2.76 8.49 -8.61
CA TYR A 257 -1.47 9.16 -8.68
C TYR A 257 -1.24 9.75 -10.08
N PRO A 258 -0.55 10.91 -10.23
CA PRO A 258 0.07 11.74 -9.18
C PRO A 258 -0.87 12.70 -8.46
N SER A 259 -2.11 12.87 -8.92
CA SER A 259 -3.01 13.89 -8.37
C SER A 259 -3.53 13.57 -6.96
N THR A 260 -3.61 12.28 -6.59
CA THR A 260 -4.05 11.80 -5.27
C THR A 260 -3.35 10.47 -4.92
N GLY A 261 -3.42 9.99 -3.67
CA GLY A 261 -2.58 8.85 -3.24
C GLY A 261 -3.15 7.87 -2.22
N SER A 262 -4.33 8.08 -1.65
CA SER A 262 -4.84 7.22 -0.57
C SER A 262 -6.12 6.49 -0.99
N LYS A 263 -6.16 5.18 -0.73
CA LYS A 263 -7.33 4.32 -0.93
C LYS A 263 -7.53 3.42 0.29
N LEU A 264 -8.79 3.19 0.65
CA LEU A 264 -9.18 2.17 1.62
C LEU A 264 -10.33 1.36 0.98
N PRO A 265 -10.31 0.02 1.08
CA PRO A 265 -11.46 -0.76 0.66
C PRO A 265 -12.68 -0.38 1.52
N PRO A 266 -13.89 -0.31 0.95
CA PRO A 266 -15.10 -0.08 1.72
C PRO A 266 -15.27 -1.20 2.76
N THR A 267 -15.51 -0.82 4.01
CA THR A 267 -15.74 -1.76 5.11
C THR A 267 -17.07 -2.48 4.90
N VAL A 268 -17.04 -3.81 4.91
CA VAL A 268 -18.24 -4.64 5.08
C VAL A 268 -18.36 -4.90 6.59
N GLY A 269 -19.58 -4.78 7.14
CA GLY A 269 -19.84 -4.53 8.56
C GLY A 269 -19.20 -5.45 9.60
N CYS A 270 -18.97 -4.85 10.78
CA CYS A 270 -18.66 -5.40 12.12
C CYS A 270 -17.80 -6.68 12.22
N GLY A 271 -16.54 -6.48 12.67
CA GLY A 271 -15.86 -7.49 13.51
C GLY A 271 -14.40 -7.76 13.19
N GLU A 272 -13.93 -7.48 11.97
CA GLU A 272 -12.56 -7.83 11.59
C GLU A 272 -11.70 -6.57 11.39
N THR A 273 -10.61 -6.52 12.14
CA THR A 273 -9.59 -5.48 12.04
C THR A 273 -8.91 -5.58 10.68
N LEU A 274 -9.21 -4.66 9.77
CA LEU A 274 -8.54 -4.58 8.47
C LEU A 274 -7.27 -3.73 8.59
N TRP A 275 -6.11 -4.36 8.40
CA TRP A 275 -4.83 -3.67 8.22
C TRP A 275 -4.56 -3.51 6.73
N ALA A 276 -4.74 -2.31 6.19
CA ALA A 276 -4.04 -1.84 4.98
C ALA A 276 -4.38 -0.37 4.71
N ALA A 277 -3.61 0.56 5.29
CA ALA A 277 -3.39 1.83 4.61
C ALA A 277 -2.33 1.56 3.53
N VAL A 278 -2.75 1.42 2.27
CA VAL A 278 -1.83 1.42 1.14
C VAL A 278 -1.58 2.88 0.79
N ASP A 279 -0.64 3.50 1.51
CA ASP A 279 -0.10 4.80 1.10
C ASP A 279 0.91 4.52 -0.02
N GLN A 280 0.42 4.50 -1.27
CA GLN A 280 1.26 4.36 -2.48
C GLN A 280 1.82 5.73 -2.91
N GLY A 281 2.29 6.52 -1.94
CA GLY A 281 2.92 7.80 -2.19
C GLY A 281 4.38 7.59 -2.59
N CYS A 282 4.69 7.66 -3.89
CA CYS A 282 6.06 7.91 -4.35
C CYS A 282 6.19 9.43 -4.57
N PRO A 283 6.61 10.24 -3.58
CA PRO A 283 6.69 11.68 -3.79
C PRO A 283 7.80 11.99 -4.81
N LEU A 284 7.41 12.47 -5.98
CA LEU A 284 8.29 13.31 -6.80
C LEU A 284 8.46 14.62 -6.02
N GLY A 285 9.69 15.12 -5.89
CA GLY A 285 9.96 16.37 -5.19
C GLY A 285 9.05 17.51 -5.66
N ALA A 286 8.03 17.82 -4.85
CA ALA A 286 7.17 18.98 -4.97
C ALA A 286 6.50 19.27 -3.61
N PRO A 287 6.30 20.54 -3.23
CA PRO A 287 5.91 20.94 -1.89
C PRO A 287 4.39 20.86 -1.73
N TYR A 288 3.82 19.66 -1.63
CA TYR A 288 2.39 19.53 -1.37
C TYR A 288 2.17 18.87 -0.01
N LYS A 289 1.78 19.70 0.97
CA LYS A 289 1.25 19.25 2.25
C LYS A 289 0.06 18.31 1.97
N CYS A 290 0.17 17.03 2.31
CA CYS A 290 -1.01 16.17 2.43
C CYS A 290 -1.82 16.63 3.66
N LEU A 291 -2.66 17.66 3.46
CA LEU A 291 -3.64 18.12 4.44
C LEU A 291 -4.88 17.24 4.33
N VAL A 292 -5.09 16.35 5.29
CA VAL A 292 -6.44 15.87 5.60
C VAL A 292 -7.10 16.98 6.41
N LYS A 293 -7.93 17.79 5.76
CA LYS A 293 -8.75 18.82 6.43
C LYS A 293 -9.87 18.12 7.21
N GLU A 294 -9.65 17.93 8.50
CA GLU A 294 -10.75 17.69 9.43
C GLU A 294 -11.45 19.04 9.67
N ARG A 295 -12.77 19.07 9.45
CA ARG A 295 -13.58 20.30 9.54
C ARG A 295 -13.65 20.74 11.01
N ARG A 296 -12.81 21.68 11.44
CA ARG A 296 -13.03 22.49 12.65
C ARG A 296 -13.35 23.92 12.26
N ASN A 297 -14.33 24.48 12.96
CA ASN A 297 -14.86 25.83 12.78
C ASN A 297 -13.77 26.90 12.83
N GLU A 298 -14.08 27.99 12.14
CA GLU A 298 -13.27 29.18 11.86
C GLU A 298 -12.50 29.73 13.06
N GLY A 299 -11.23 30.06 12.82
CA GLY A 299 -10.33 30.78 13.70
C GLY A 299 -8.97 30.95 13.02
N ASN A 300 -8.51 32.20 12.89
CA ASN A 300 -7.37 32.63 12.05
C ASN A 300 -6.09 31.80 12.25
N VAL A 301 -5.44 31.44 11.13
CA VAL A 301 -4.14 30.75 11.09
C VAL A 301 -3.05 31.78 10.81
N GLU A 302 -2.12 31.96 11.75
CA GLU A 302 -0.82 32.60 11.48
C GLU A 302 0.15 31.56 10.88
N GLU A 303 0.85 31.94 9.82
CA GLU A 303 1.84 31.12 9.14
C GLU A 303 3.20 31.17 9.86
N GLY A 304 3.66 30.00 10.33
CA GLY A 304 5.04 29.78 10.79
C GLY A 304 5.65 28.58 10.06
N SER A 305 6.85 28.77 9.48
CA SER A 305 7.61 27.73 8.77
C SER A 305 8.32 26.78 9.73
N TRP A 306 8.23 25.47 9.49
CA TRP A 306 8.98 24.43 10.20
C TRP A 306 9.74 23.54 9.20
N PRO A 307 11.00 23.15 9.49
CA PRO A 307 11.79 22.29 8.60
C PRO A 307 11.28 20.83 8.61
N GLY A 308 11.35 20.19 7.45
CA GLY A 308 10.67 18.93 7.13
C GLY A 308 11.01 17.75 8.04
N SER A 309 9.96 17.08 8.52
CA SER A 309 10.01 15.74 9.08
C SER A 309 8.79 14.94 8.58
N TRP A 310 9.01 13.69 8.18
CA TRP A 310 7.95 12.78 7.74
C TRP A 310 7.20 12.23 8.95
N LEU A 311 5.87 12.38 8.99
CA LEU A 311 5.01 11.91 10.09
C LEU A 311 4.35 10.57 9.73
N LEU A 312 4.51 9.58 10.62
CA LEU A 312 4.07 8.18 10.45
C LEU A 312 2.85 7.87 11.31
N ARG A 313 1.69 7.55 10.73
CA ARG A 313 0.52 7.06 11.49
C ARG A 313 0.64 5.55 11.74
N PHE A 314 0.78 5.15 12.99
CA PHE A 314 0.51 3.79 13.44
C PHE A 314 -0.84 3.75 14.17
N TRP A 315 -1.75 2.88 13.73
CA TRP A 315 -2.88 2.48 14.56
C TRP A 315 -2.41 1.32 15.44
N SER A 316 -2.65 1.39 16.75
CA SER A 316 -2.40 0.30 17.69
C SER A 316 -3.68 0.08 18.49
N PHE A 317 -4.47 -0.94 18.14
CA PHE A 317 -5.59 -1.37 18.96
C PHE A 317 -5.08 -2.37 20.00
N ARG A 318 -4.99 -1.95 21.27
CA ARG A 318 -4.91 -2.90 22.39
C ARG A 318 -6.32 -3.42 22.64
N GLY A 319 -6.58 -4.67 22.30
CA GLY A 319 -7.78 -5.37 22.76
C GLY A 319 -7.75 -5.48 24.29
N ARG A 320 -8.86 -5.14 24.94
CA ARG A 320 -9.26 -5.72 26.23
C ARG A 320 -10.47 -6.59 25.98
#